data_AF-A0A0P0P055-F1
#
_entry.id   AF-A0A0P0P055-F1
#
_cell.length_a   1.000
_cell.length_b   1.000
_cell.length_c   1.000
_cell.angle_alpha   90.00
_cell.angle_beta   90.00
_cell.angle_gamma   90.00
#
_symmetry.space_group_name_H-M   'P 1'
#
loop_
_entity.id
_entity.type
_entity.pdbx_description
1 polymer ?
#
loop_
_entity_poly.entity_id
_entity_poly.type
_entity_poly.pdbx_seq_one_letter_code
_entity_poly.pdbx_strand_id
1 'polypeptide(L)'
;MTAPVGARRLGRMTRALKTGFRISEKGQQILLALITFVWALAALIGAILAVFSPLVFDGPGNLGNPVAWLGFGLGALFWAVCMLAPLVGWMQWRKGKHTEAWAAMAAPVAWGGLALTVLQFVPS
;
A
#
# COMPACT_ATOMS: atom_id res chain seq x y z
N MET A 1 39.24 1.34 42.45
CA MET A 1 38.85 0.76 41.14
C MET A 1 37.76 1.63 40.53
N THR A 2 38.15 2.57 39.66
CA THR A 2 37.25 3.52 39.01
C THR A 2 36.76 2.92 37.69
N ALA A 3 35.46 2.60 37.60
CA ALA A 3 34.87 2.13 36.35
C ALA A 3 34.97 3.23 35.27
N PRO A 4 35.36 2.91 34.02
CA PRO A 4 35.60 3.92 33.01
C PRO A 4 34.30 4.62 32.62
N VAL A 5 34.25 5.93 32.86
CA VAL A 5 33.10 6.82 32.57
C VAL A 5 32.66 6.75 31.09
N GLY A 6 33.57 6.33 30.20
CA GLY A 6 33.31 6.10 28.78
C GLY A 6 32.31 4.99 28.47
N ALA A 7 32.31 3.89 29.22
CA ALA A 7 31.41 2.75 28.97
C ALA A 7 29.92 3.12 29.17
N ARG A 8 29.64 4.00 30.15
CA ARG A 8 28.30 4.55 30.42
C ARG A 8 27.82 5.55 29.36
N ARG A 9 28.74 6.25 28.69
CA ARG A 9 28.40 7.17 27.59
C ARG A 9 28.14 6.40 26.30
N LEU A 10 28.98 5.40 25.98
CA LEU A 10 28.73 4.54 24.82
C LEU A 10 27.39 3.84 24.93
N GLY A 11 27.08 3.17 26.05
CA GLY A 11 25.80 2.48 26.22
C GLY A 11 24.56 3.39 26.15
N ARG A 12 24.70 4.67 26.54
CA ARG A 12 23.65 5.68 26.33
C ARG A 12 23.51 6.10 24.88
N MET A 13 24.62 6.29 24.15
CA MET A 13 24.60 6.60 22.73
C MET A 13 24.05 5.42 21.90
N THR A 14 24.39 4.18 22.24
CA THR A 14 23.80 3.00 21.57
C THR A 14 22.32 2.87 21.86
N ARG A 15 21.87 3.14 23.09
CA ARG A 15 20.43 3.21 23.39
C ARG A 15 19.73 4.33 22.64
N ALA A 16 20.32 5.53 22.57
CA ALA A 16 19.77 6.68 21.87
C ALA A 16 19.69 6.46 20.35
N LEU A 17 20.69 5.84 19.73
CA LEU A 17 20.65 5.44 18.32
C LEU A 17 19.60 4.35 18.07
N LYS A 18 19.45 3.40 18.99
CA LYS A 18 18.43 2.33 18.89
C LYS A 18 17.00 2.83 19.17
N THR A 19 16.85 3.96 19.87
CA THR A 19 15.54 4.60 20.12
C THR A 19 15.21 5.70 19.10
N GLY A 20 16.20 6.31 18.47
CA GLY A 20 16.03 7.44 17.54
C GLY A 20 15.34 7.11 16.22
N PHE A 21 15.25 5.83 15.84
CA PHE A 21 14.57 5.37 14.62
C PHE A 21 13.28 4.58 14.88
N ARG A 22 12.77 4.59 16.12
CA ARG A 22 11.39 4.14 16.38
C ARG A 22 10.47 5.35 16.25
N ILE A 23 9.85 5.48 15.08
CA ILE A 23 8.69 6.36 14.90
C ILE A 23 7.74 6.07 16.07
N SER A 24 7.34 7.10 16.81
CA SER A 24 6.47 6.92 17.97
C SER A 24 5.17 6.24 17.53
N GLU A 25 4.54 5.49 18.42
CA GLU A 25 3.29 4.78 18.12
C GLU A 25 2.21 5.76 17.62
N LYS A 26 2.18 6.98 18.18
CA LYS A 26 1.34 8.09 17.71
C LYS A 26 1.70 8.54 16.29
N GLY A 27 3.00 8.65 15.98
CA GLY A 27 3.47 8.98 14.65
C GLY A 27 3.10 7.92 13.61
N GLN A 28 3.20 6.64 13.96
CA GLN A 28 2.77 5.55 13.07
C GLN A 28 1.26 5.54 12.86
N GLN A 29 0.45 5.83 13.88
CA GLN A 29 -1.00 5.98 13.74
C GLN A 29 -1.38 7.14 12.81
N ILE A 30 -0.72 8.30 12.94
CA ILE A 30 -0.94 9.44 12.05
C ILE A 30 -0.58 9.08 10.61
N LEU A 31 0.56 8.41 10.41
CA LEU A 31 0.97 7.97 9.07
C LEU A 31 -0.02 6.96 8.46
N LEU A 32 -0.53 6.03 9.27
CA LEU A 32 -1.56 5.07 8.86
C LEU A 32 -2.84 5.78 8.42
N ALA A 33 -3.26 6.80 9.17
CA ALA A 33 -4.42 7.63 8.83
C ALA A 33 -4.20 8.42 7.54
N LEU A 34 -3.04 9.06 7.36
CA LEU A 34 -2.69 9.77 6.14
C LEU A 34 -2.72 8.84 4.92
N ILE A 35 -2.13 7.66 5.03
CA ILE A 35 -2.12 6.66 3.95
C ILE A 35 -3.54 6.17 3.65
N THR A 36 -4.39 6.04 4.67
CA THR A 36 -5.81 5.73 4.46
C THR A 36 -6.50 6.80 3.62
N PHE A 37 -6.25 8.08 3.89
CA PHE A 37 -6.78 9.19 3.08
C PHE A 37 -6.26 9.16 1.64
N VAL A 38 -4.96 8.90 1.46
CA VAL A 38 -4.36 8.73 0.11
C VAL A 38 -5.06 7.62 -0.65
N TRP A 39 -5.27 6.47 -0.02
CA TRP A 39 -5.98 5.35 -0.65
C TRP A 39 -7.46 5.64 -0.90
N ALA A 40 -8.12 6.43 -0.04
CA ALA A 40 -9.49 6.83 -0.27
C ALA A 40 -9.64 7.73 -1.51
N LEU A 41 -8.73 8.69 -1.70
CA LEU A 41 -8.68 9.51 -2.90
C LEU A 41 -8.37 8.67 -4.15
N ALA A 42 -7.40 7.76 -4.06
CA ALA A 42 -7.05 6.85 -5.14
C ALA A 42 -8.20 5.90 -5.51
N ALA A 43 -8.97 5.43 -4.53
CA ALA A 43 -10.17 4.61 -4.77
C ALA A 43 -11.22 5.38 -5.57
N LEU A 44 -11.39 6.67 -5.29
CA LEU A 44 -12.35 7.52 -5.97
C LEU A 44 -11.99 7.68 -7.45
N ILE A 45 -10.71 7.94 -7.74
CA ILE A 45 -10.17 7.95 -9.11
C ILE A 45 -10.33 6.58 -9.77
N GLY A 46 -9.98 5.51 -9.05
CA GLY A 46 -10.12 4.13 -9.51
C GLY A 46 -11.57 3.75 -9.84
N ALA A 47 -12.54 4.22 -9.07
CA ALA A 47 -13.95 3.96 -9.30
C ALA A 47 -14.45 4.66 -10.57
N ILE A 48 -14.00 5.90 -10.81
CA ILE A 48 -14.30 6.62 -12.06
C ILE A 48 -13.69 5.84 -13.24
N LEU A 49 -12.42 5.45 -13.15
CA LEU A 49 -11.77 4.66 -14.20
C LEU A 49 -12.46 3.30 -14.40
N ALA A 50 -12.97 2.66 -13.34
CA ALA A 50 -13.71 1.41 -13.44
C ALA A 50 -15.01 1.56 -14.25
N VAL A 51 -15.71 2.69 -14.14
CA VAL A 51 -16.90 2.99 -14.97
C VAL A 51 -16.53 3.02 -16.46
N PHE A 52 -15.35 3.55 -16.78
CA PHE A 52 -14.84 3.64 -18.15
C PHE A 52 -14.01 2.42 -18.59
N SER A 53 -13.75 1.47 -17.70
CA SER A 53 -12.91 0.30 -17.99
C SER A 53 -13.40 -0.59 -19.15
N PRO A 54 -14.71 -0.67 -19.49
CA PRO A 54 -15.14 -1.39 -20.68
C PRO A 54 -14.59 -0.84 -22.01
N LEU A 55 -14.09 0.40 -22.05
CA LEU A 55 -13.43 0.98 -23.25
C LEU A 55 -12.23 0.16 -23.74
N VAL A 56 -11.62 -0.66 -22.87
CA VAL A 56 -10.54 -1.58 -23.27
C VAL A 56 -11.00 -2.58 -24.34
N PHE A 57 -12.29 -2.84 -24.45
CA PHE A 57 -12.87 -3.77 -25.44
C PHE A 57 -13.29 -3.13 -26.77
N ASP A 58 -13.19 -1.80 -26.93
CA ASP A 58 -13.53 -1.13 -28.20
C ASP A 58 -12.55 -1.47 -29.34
N GLY A 59 -11.35 -1.95 -29.00
CA GLY A 59 -10.34 -2.39 -29.97
C GLY A 59 -10.76 -3.68 -30.71
N PRO A 60 -10.51 -3.78 -32.03
CA PRO A 60 -10.86 -4.97 -32.80
C PRO A 60 -10.14 -6.21 -32.27
N GLY A 61 -10.92 -7.23 -31.87
CA GLY A 61 -10.40 -8.49 -31.33
C GLY A 61 -10.14 -8.52 -29.82
N ASN A 62 -10.29 -7.40 -29.10
CA ASN A 62 -10.02 -7.36 -27.65
C ASN A 62 -11.00 -8.19 -26.81
N LEU A 63 -12.23 -8.42 -27.30
CA LEU A 63 -13.19 -9.33 -26.65
C LEU A 63 -12.66 -10.76 -26.51
N GLY A 64 -11.83 -11.22 -27.46
CA GLY A 64 -11.20 -12.55 -27.44
C GLY A 64 -9.82 -12.58 -26.77
N ASN A 65 -9.30 -11.43 -26.34
CA ASN A 65 -7.97 -11.33 -25.77
C ASN A 65 -8.01 -11.54 -24.24
N PRO A 66 -7.42 -12.62 -23.69
CA PRO A 66 -7.41 -12.86 -22.24
C PRO A 66 -6.65 -11.77 -21.47
N VAL A 67 -5.68 -11.10 -22.09
CA VAL A 67 -4.92 -10.01 -21.47
C VAL A 67 -5.81 -8.78 -21.27
N ALA A 68 -6.71 -8.48 -22.21
CA ALA A 68 -7.68 -7.40 -22.08
C ALA A 68 -8.63 -7.64 -20.90
N TRP A 69 -9.08 -8.89 -20.71
CA TRP A 69 -9.89 -9.30 -19.55
C TRP A 69 -9.13 -9.18 -18.23
N LEU A 70 -7.85 -9.54 -18.20
CA LEU A 70 -7.01 -9.35 -17.01
C LEU A 70 -6.82 -7.87 -16.69
N GLY A 71 -6.52 -7.04 -17.68
CA GLY A 71 -6.40 -5.59 -17.53
C GLY A 71 -7.70 -4.96 -17.01
N PHE A 72 -8.83 -5.34 -17.59
CA PHE A 72 -10.17 -4.94 -17.13
C PHE A 72 -10.40 -5.35 -15.66
N GLY A 73 -10.18 -6.61 -15.31
CA GLY A 73 -10.38 -7.10 -13.94
C GLY A 73 -9.48 -6.38 -12.92
N LEU A 74 -8.21 -6.18 -13.25
CA LEU A 74 -7.26 -5.49 -12.39
C LEU A 74 -7.62 -4.01 -12.20
N GLY A 75 -8.00 -3.32 -13.28
CA GLY A 75 -8.44 -1.92 -13.23
C GLY A 75 -9.78 -1.75 -12.50
N ALA A 76 -10.77 -2.56 -12.84
CA ALA A 76 -12.11 -2.50 -12.26
C ALA A 76 -12.15 -2.85 -10.77
N LEU A 77 -11.22 -3.69 -10.28
CA LEU A 77 -11.12 -4.05 -8.86
C LEU A 77 -10.21 -3.12 -8.06
N PHE A 78 -9.45 -2.23 -8.70
CA PHE A 78 -8.48 -1.37 -8.02
C PHE A 78 -9.11 -0.52 -6.91
N TRP A 79 -10.28 0.07 -7.15
CA TRP A 79 -10.97 0.87 -6.14
C TRP A 79 -11.37 0.04 -4.91
N ALA A 80 -11.79 -1.21 -5.13
CA ALA A 80 -12.16 -2.12 -4.05
C ALA A 80 -10.92 -2.48 -3.21
N VAL A 81 -9.78 -2.74 -3.85
CA VAL A 81 -8.51 -3.00 -3.16
C VAL A 81 -8.07 -1.78 -2.34
N CYS A 82 -8.19 -0.57 -2.90
CA CYS A 82 -7.91 0.69 -2.19
C CYS A 82 -8.79 0.93 -0.96
N MET A 83 -10.01 0.37 -0.92
CA MET A 83 -10.91 0.44 0.25
C MET A 83 -10.65 -0.68 1.27
N LEU A 84 -10.46 -1.90 0.78
CA LEU A 84 -10.28 -3.09 1.62
C LEU A 84 -8.93 -3.10 2.32
N ALA A 85 -7.87 -2.64 1.66
CA ALA A 85 -6.53 -2.62 2.23
C ALA A 85 -6.43 -1.77 3.50
N PRO A 86 -6.91 -0.50 3.53
CA PRO A 86 -6.95 0.27 4.76
C PRO A 86 -7.79 -0.38 5.86
N LEU A 87 -8.96 -0.93 5.51
CA LEU A 87 -9.83 -1.59 6.47
C LEU A 87 -9.13 -2.79 7.15
N VAL A 88 -8.49 -3.66 6.36
CA VAL A 88 -7.69 -4.77 6.87
C VAL A 88 -6.50 -4.26 7.67
N GLY A 89 -5.80 -3.23 7.19
CA GLY A 89 -4.67 -2.64 7.91
C GLY A 89 -5.07 -2.11 9.29
N TRP A 90 -6.22 -1.43 9.41
CA TRP A 90 -6.75 -0.96 10.69
C TRP A 90 -7.17 -2.10 11.63
N MET A 91 -7.79 -3.16 11.09
CA MET A 91 -8.11 -4.35 11.89
C MET A 91 -6.87 -5.02 12.48
N GLN A 92 -5.80 -5.14 11.68
CA GLN A 92 -4.54 -5.75 12.10
C GLN A 92 -3.76 -4.83 13.04
N TRP A 93 -3.86 -3.51 12.85
CA TRP A 93 -3.30 -2.51 13.76
C TRP A 93 -3.91 -2.62 15.16
N ARG A 94 -5.25 -2.74 15.26
CA ARG A 94 -5.95 -2.93 16.54
C ARG A 94 -5.57 -4.23 17.26
N LYS A 95 -5.14 -5.25 16.52
CA LYS A 95 -4.63 -6.52 17.07
C LYS A 95 -3.15 -6.46 17.50
N GLY A 96 -2.49 -5.30 17.43
CA GLY A 96 -1.06 -5.13 17.73
C GLY A 96 -0.13 -5.70 16.67
N LYS A 97 -0.67 -6.14 15.52
CA LYS A 97 0.09 -6.75 14.43
C LYS A 97 0.54 -5.71 13.41
N HIS A 98 1.44 -4.84 13.82
CA HIS A 98 1.86 -3.69 13.02
C HIS A 98 2.46 -4.08 11.66
N THR A 99 3.26 -5.15 11.57
CA THR A 99 3.84 -5.60 10.28
C THR A 99 2.78 -6.05 9.29
N GLU A 100 1.78 -6.82 9.75
CA GLU A 100 0.66 -7.25 8.91
C GLU A 100 -0.21 -6.05 8.47
N ALA A 101 -0.36 -5.05 9.35
CA ALA A 101 -1.09 -3.82 9.02
C ALA A 101 -0.41 -3.03 7.89
N TRP A 102 0.92 -2.89 7.95
CA TRP A 102 1.71 -2.23 6.91
C TRP A 102 1.74 -3.02 5.60
N ALA A 103 1.80 -4.35 5.68
CA ALA A 103 1.70 -5.20 4.50
C ALA A 103 0.34 -5.05 3.80
N ALA A 104 -0.76 -4.98 4.57
CA ALA A 104 -2.09 -4.72 4.01
C ALA A 104 -2.15 -3.35 3.30
N MET A 105 -1.53 -2.31 3.89
CA MET A 105 -1.48 -0.97 3.30
C MET A 105 -0.65 -0.88 2.01
N ALA A 106 0.24 -1.85 1.75
CA ALA A 106 1.01 -1.94 0.51
C ALA A 106 0.26 -2.68 -0.61
N ALA A 107 -0.84 -3.38 -0.28
CA ALA A 107 -1.61 -4.15 -1.26
C ALA A 107 -2.13 -3.32 -2.45
N PRO A 108 -2.62 -2.08 -2.27
CA PRO A 108 -3.05 -1.24 -3.39
C PRO A 108 -1.90 -0.86 -4.32
N VAL A 109 -0.69 -0.62 -3.78
CA VAL A 109 0.51 -0.36 -4.58
C VAL A 109 0.85 -1.57 -5.44
N ALA A 110 0.90 -2.75 -4.82
CA ALA A 110 1.21 -3.99 -5.52
C ALA A 110 0.18 -4.29 -6.62
N TRP A 111 -1.10 -4.07 -6.32
CA TRP A 111 -2.18 -4.25 -7.28
C TRP A 111 -2.10 -3.26 -8.45
N GLY A 112 -1.86 -1.98 -8.16
CA GLY A 112 -1.68 -0.96 -9.20
C GLY A 112 -0.46 -1.25 -10.08
N GLY A 113 0.65 -1.68 -9.48
CA GLY A 113 1.84 -2.12 -10.22
C GLY A 113 1.55 -3.29 -11.15
N LEU A 114 0.83 -4.31 -10.66
CA LEU A 114 0.39 -5.44 -11.47
C LEU A 114 -0.56 -5.02 -12.60
N ALA A 115 -1.50 -4.10 -12.34
CA ALA A 115 -2.40 -3.59 -13.36
C ALA A 115 -1.63 -2.89 -14.49
N LEU A 116 -0.66 -2.05 -14.14
CA LEU A 116 0.18 -1.36 -15.11
C LEU A 116 1.03 -2.32 -15.95
N THR A 117 1.60 -3.37 -15.35
CA THR A 117 2.40 -4.34 -16.11
C THR A 117 1.54 -5.14 -17.07
N VAL A 118 0.32 -5.54 -16.70
CA VAL A 118 -0.59 -6.25 -17.61
C VAL A 118 -1.06 -5.33 -18.75
N LEU A 119 -1.39 -4.08 -18.45
CA LEU A 119 -1.88 -3.13 -19.46
C LEU A 119 -0.86 -2.85 -20.58
N GLN A 120 0.45 -2.96 -20.30
CA GLN A 120 1.50 -2.82 -21.33
C GLN A 120 1.41 -3.87 -22.44
N PHE A 121 0.73 -4.99 -22.21
CA PHE A 121 0.57 -6.07 -23.18
C PHE A 121 -0.80 -6.05 -23.87
N VAL A 122 -1.68 -5.10 -23.55
CA VAL A 122 -2.94 -4.91 -24.27
C VAL A 122 -2.62 -4.14 -25.55
N PRO A 123 -2.85 -4.73 -26.75
CA PRO A 123 -2.63 -4.02 -28.00
C PRO A 123 -3.59 -2.83 -28.08
N SER A 124 -3.03 -1.65 -28.38
CA SER A 124 -3.73 -0.40 -28.67
C SER A 124 -4.26 -0.36 -30.10
#